data_AF-A0A2G4HHN3-F1
#
_entry.id   AF-A0A2G4HHN3-F1
#
_cell.length_a   1.000
_cell.length_b   1.000
_cell.length_c   1.000
_cell.angle_alpha   90.00
_cell.angle_beta   90.00
_cell.angle_gamma   90.00
#
_symmetry.space_group_name_H-M   'P 1'
#
loop_
_entity.id
_entity.type
_entity.pdbx_description
1 polymer ?
#
loop_
_entity_poly.entity_id
_entity_poly.type
_entity_poly.pdbx_seq_one_letter_code
_entity_poly.pdbx_strand_id
1 'polypeptide(L)'
;MADTPRPRSLNPILAQLGLIALLLALPFIAPPDGRERASIAQFVGRFHPVLVHLPIGLLLLVPVLEIGGLLHVSRHLQKTAGFVLALATTGAVFATAVGWLLAWSGGYKGETIMDHLWGGVWLSAACIVLTWFRRGYMAGEGYLFIRLGYMPLLFATIALMSWTSHQGSVITHGDDYLTKHMPAGLKQFLGLKRAVPPAKPAAEPKAGVTAEPLTAAPSLYAEKIAPLMEKNCVACHKPSKIKGGLRMDTYELLMEGGDSGPPVIAGSLEKSDLYRRITLPTDDEEFMPTDGKPALKPDEIKLIAEWIMAGAQP
;
A
#
# COMPACT_ATOMS: atom_id res chain seq x y z
N MET A 1 -36.92 -35.11 34.76
CA MET A 1 -36.35 -34.34 33.63
C MET A 1 -34.85 -34.43 33.75
N ALA A 2 -34.18 -35.09 32.80
CA ALA A 2 -32.75 -35.33 32.85
C ALA A 2 -31.99 -34.03 32.52
N ASP A 3 -31.06 -33.67 33.40
CA ASP A 3 -30.17 -32.52 33.26
C ASP A 3 -29.11 -32.84 32.20
N THR A 4 -29.33 -32.41 30.96
CA THR A 4 -28.37 -32.58 29.88
C THR A 4 -27.16 -31.68 30.14
N PRO A 5 -25.92 -32.20 30.22
CA PRO A 5 -24.74 -31.38 30.45
C PRO A 5 -24.61 -30.35 29.32
N ARG A 6 -24.64 -29.06 29.65
CA ARG A 6 -24.39 -27.98 28.70
C ARG A 6 -23.01 -28.20 28.05
N PRO A 7 -22.88 -28.13 26.71
CA PRO A 7 -21.59 -28.29 26.06
C PRO A 7 -20.61 -27.25 26.61
N ARG A 8 -19.38 -27.68 26.93
CA ARG A 8 -18.29 -26.79 27.36
C ARG A 8 -18.05 -25.77 26.26
N SER A 9 -18.63 -24.57 26.39
CA SER A 9 -18.35 -23.45 25.50
C SER A 9 -16.87 -23.13 25.58
N LEU A 10 -16.15 -23.11 24.44
CA LEU A 10 -14.77 -22.64 24.39
C LEU A 10 -14.68 -21.25 25.05
N ASN A 11 -13.67 -21.07 25.91
CA ASN A 11 -13.42 -19.77 26.54
C ASN A 11 -13.14 -18.74 25.43
N PRO A 12 -13.91 -17.64 25.34
CA PRO A 12 -13.77 -16.65 24.26
C PRO A 12 -12.35 -16.05 24.21
N ILE A 13 -11.66 -15.94 25.35
CA ILE A 13 -10.29 -15.44 25.41
C ILE A 13 -9.33 -16.42 24.72
N LEU A 14 -9.50 -17.73 24.93
CA LEU A 14 -8.67 -18.75 24.26
C LEU A 14 -8.86 -18.72 22.74
N ALA A 15 -10.11 -18.54 22.27
CA ALA A 15 -10.39 -18.40 20.85
C ALA A 15 -9.72 -17.15 20.25
N GLN A 16 -9.76 -16.02 20.96
CA GLN A 16 -9.10 -14.78 20.52
C GLN A 16 -7.57 -14.87 20.54
N LEU A 17 -6.99 -15.56 21.52
CA LEU A 17 -5.54 -15.86 21.54
C LEU A 17 -5.15 -16.77 20.37
N GLY A 18 -5.95 -17.79 20.07
CA GLY A 18 -5.75 -18.64 18.89
C GLY A 18 -5.82 -17.85 17.58
N LEU A 19 -6.74 -16.89 17.47
CA LEU A 19 -6.84 -16.00 16.31
C LEU A 19 -5.60 -15.10 16.17
N ILE A 20 -5.11 -14.50 17.26
CA ILE A 20 -3.87 -13.71 17.24
C ILE A 20 -2.70 -14.59 16.79
N ALA A 21 -2.55 -15.79 17.37
CA ALA A 21 -1.50 -16.72 17.00
C ALA A 21 -1.57 -17.12 15.51
N LEU A 22 -2.78 -17.33 14.98
CA LEU A 22 -2.98 -17.59 13.55
C LEU A 22 -2.53 -16.40 12.70
N LEU A 23 -2.98 -15.17 13.01
CA LEU A 23 -2.60 -13.97 12.27
C LEU A 23 -1.08 -13.72 12.29
N LEU A 24 -0.41 -14.04 13.40
CA LEU A 24 1.05 -13.97 13.53
C LEU A 24 1.77 -15.03 12.70
N ALA A 25 1.19 -16.22 12.56
CA ALA A 25 1.82 -17.34 11.85
C ALA A 25 1.69 -17.23 10.32
N LEU A 26 0.58 -16.70 9.82
CA LEU A 26 0.29 -16.62 8.37
C LEU A 26 1.43 -16.01 7.52
N PRO A 27 2.07 -14.90 7.91
CA PRO A 27 3.12 -14.29 7.11
C PRO A 27 4.40 -15.13 7.02
N PHE A 28 4.64 -16.02 7.98
CA PHE A 28 5.78 -16.95 7.94
C PHE A 28 5.48 -18.21 7.13
N ILE A 29 4.24 -18.70 7.22
CA ILE A 29 3.80 -19.90 6.48
C ILE A 29 3.71 -19.59 4.98
N ALA A 30 3.20 -18.40 4.65
CA ALA A 30 2.92 -17.98 3.28
C ALA A 30 3.26 -16.49 3.12
N PRO A 31 4.56 -16.17 2.96
CA PRO A 31 5.02 -14.79 2.80
C PRO A 31 4.68 -14.22 1.41
N PRO A 32 4.52 -12.89 1.29
CA PRO A 32 4.47 -12.22 -0.01
C PRO A 32 5.84 -12.32 -0.71
N ASP A 33 5.96 -13.30 -1.59
CA ASP A 33 7.19 -13.68 -2.30
C ASP A 33 7.31 -13.03 -3.70
N GLY A 34 6.35 -12.19 -4.08
CA GLY A 34 6.27 -11.55 -5.39
C GLY A 34 5.63 -12.41 -6.49
N ARG A 35 5.19 -13.64 -6.19
CA ARG A 35 4.56 -14.51 -7.20
C ARG A 35 3.05 -14.30 -7.25
N GLU A 36 2.49 -14.32 -8.46
CA GLU A 36 1.05 -14.38 -8.64
C GLU A 36 0.57 -15.84 -8.55
N ARG A 37 -0.48 -16.09 -7.77
CA ARG A 37 -1.09 -17.42 -7.61
C ARG A 37 -2.56 -17.31 -7.19
N ALA A 38 -3.29 -18.43 -7.26
CA ALA A 38 -4.64 -18.61 -6.73
C ALA A 38 -5.64 -17.48 -7.08
N SER A 39 -6.30 -17.57 -8.23
CA SER A 39 -7.25 -16.56 -8.74
C SER A 39 -8.34 -16.16 -7.75
N ILE A 40 -8.90 -17.12 -6.99
CA ILE A 40 -9.91 -16.84 -5.96
C ILE A 40 -9.35 -16.01 -4.79
N ALA A 41 -8.11 -16.27 -4.38
CA ALA A 41 -7.46 -15.52 -3.31
C ALA A 41 -7.19 -14.07 -3.75
N GLN A 42 -6.81 -13.87 -5.01
CA GLN A 42 -6.67 -12.52 -5.58
C GLN A 42 -8.02 -11.81 -5.67
N PHE A 43 -9.07 -12.49 -6.12
CA PHE A 43 -10.42 -11.93 -6.20
C PHE A 43 -10.91 -11.46 -4.83
N VAL A 44 -10.83 -12.32 -3.81
CA VAL A 44 -11.20 -11.96 -2.43
C VAL A 44 -10.28 -10.88 -1.88
N GLY A 45 -8.97 -11.01 -2.09
CA GLY A 45 -7.94 -10.06 -1.65
C GLY A 45 -8.18 -8.63 -2.12
N ARG A 46 -8.69 -8.45 -3.35
CA ARG A 46 -9.02 -7.14 -3.93
C ARG A 46 -10.12 -6.38 -3.17
N PHE A 47 -10.87 -7.03 -2.28
CA PHE A 47 -11.82 -6.34 -1.38
C PHE A 47 -11.14 -5.68 -0.16
N HIS A 48 -9.84 -5.90 0.06
CA HIS A 48 -9.10 -5.29 1.17
C HIS A 48 -9.30 -3.77 1.28
N PRO A 49 -9.14 -2.96 0.21
CA PRO A 49 -9.39 -1.52 0.29
C PRO A 49 -10.81 -1.17 0.72
N VAL A 50 -11.83 -1.95 0.37
CA VAL A 50 -13.21 -1.72 0.81
C VAL A 50 -13.34 -2.00 2.32
N LEU A 51 -12.76 -3.11 2.78
CA LEU A 51 -12.86 -3.55 4.16
C LEU A 51 -12.11 -2.66 5.15
N VAL A 52 -11.02 -1.98 4.75
CA VAL A 52 -10.24 -1.11 5.66
C VAL A 52 -10.97 0.17 6.08
N HIS A 53 -11.93 0.66 5.29
CA HIS A 53 -12.66 1.90 5.62
C HIS A 53 -13.49 1.76 6.90
N LEU A 54 -14.03 0.56 7.16
CA LEU A 54 -14.83 0.26 8.34
C LEU A 54 -14.03 0.39 9.65
N PRO A 55 -12.95 -0.37 9.90
CA PRO A 55 -12.19 -0.27 11.14
C PRO A 55 -11.55 1.11 11.32
N ILE A 56 -11.06 1.77 10.26
CA ILE A 56 -10.41 3.08 10.38
C ILE A 56 -11.40 4.13 10.92
N GLY A 57 -12.58 4.25 10.30
CA GLY A 57 -13.58 5.22 10.74
C GLY A 57 -14.10 4.93 12.15
N LEU A 58 -14.33 3.65 12.48
CA LEU A 58 -14.83 3.26 13.79
C LEU A 58 -13.78 3.44 14.90
N LEU A 59 -12.50 3.13 14.65
CA LEU A 59 -11.42 3.35 15.62
C LEU A 59 -11.21 4.83 15.96
N LEU A 60 -11.35 5.72 14.97
CA LEU A 60 -11.31 7.17 15.21
C LEU A 60 -12.53 7.67 16.01
N LEU A 61 -13.67 6.98 15.90
CA LEU A 61 -14.89 7.33 16.65
C LEU A 61 -14.83 6.89 18.12
N VAL A 62 -14.17 5.77 18.45
CA VAL A 62 -14.05 5.26 19.84
C VAL A 62 -13.58 6.33 20.84
N PRO A 63 -12.45 7.04 20.66
CA PRO A 63 -12.00 8.05 21.63
C PRO A 63 -13.00 9.20 21.80
N VAL A 64 -13.70 9.60 20.74
CA VAL A 64 -14.74 10.64 20.81
C VAL A 64 -15.89 10.19 21.71
N LEU A 65 -16.35 8.94 21.56
CA LEU A 65 -17.40 8.37 22.38
C LEU A 65 -16.97 8.16 23.84
N GLU A 66 -15.73 7.71 24.06
CA GLU A 66 -15.16 7.53 25.40
C GLU A 66 -15.03 8.88 26.14
N ILE A 67 -14.49 9.91 25.48
CA ILE A 67 -14.38 11.27 26.05
C ILE A 67 -15.77 11.86 26.33
N GLY A 68 -16.72 11.76 25.38
CA GLY A 68 -18.09 12.24 25.61
C GLY A 68 -18.78 11.53 26.78
N GLY A 69 -18.47 10.24 26.98
CA GLY A 69 -18.88 9.47 28.16
C GLY A 69 -18.25 9.98 29.47
N LEU A 70 -16.95 10.25 29.47
CA LEU A 70 -16.21 10.78 30.62
C LEU A 70 -16.64 12.21 31.00
N LEU A 71 -16.98 13.02 30.00
CA LEU A 71 -17.55 14.36 30.20
C LEU A 71 -19.02 14.33 30.64
N HIS A 72 -19.56 13.14 30.91
CA HIS A 72 -20.95 12.92 31.36
C HIS A 72 -22.02 13.48 30.41
N VAL A 73 -21.72 13.64 29.12
CA VAL A 73 -22.70 14.10 28.11
C VAL A 73 -23.88 13.12 28.03
N SER A 74 -23.60 11.81 28.04
CA SER A 74 -24.59 10.77 28.30
C SER A 74 -23.90 9.43 28.60
N ARG A 75 -24.45 8.68 29.59
CA ARG A 75 -23.95 7.34 29.96
C ARG A 75 -24.11 6.31 28.84
N HIS A 76 -24.94 6.60 27.84
CA HIS A 76 -25.12 5.73 26.68
C HIS A 76 -23.90 5.76 25.75
N LEU A 77 -23.14 6.87 25.70
CA LEU A 77 -21.97 6.97 24.82
C LEU A 77 -20.90 5.94 25.15
N GLN A 78 -20.65 5.66 26.45
CA GLN A 78 -19.72 4.61 26.85
C GLN A 78 -20.23 3.22 26.47
N LYS A 79 -21.54 2.96 26.51
CA LYS A 79 -22.05 1.66 26.01
C LYS A 79 -21.85 1.53 24.49
N THR A 80 -22.12 2.61 23.76
CA THR A 80 -21.91 2.68 22.30
C THR A 80 -20.44 2.50 21.93
N ALA A 81 -19.50 3.09 22.67
CA ALA A 81 -18.07 2.93 22.41
C ALA A 81 -17.62 1.46 22.43
N GLY A 82 -18.22 0.64 23.29
CA GLY A 82 -17.94 -0.81 23.34
C GLY A 82 -18.41 -1.56 22.12
N PHE A 83 -19.62 -1.26 21.66
CA PHE A 83 -20.16 -1.85 20.44
C PHE A 83 -19.35 -1.42 19.20
N VAL A 84 -19.03 -0.12 19.11
CA VAL A 84 -18.21 0.45 18.03
C VAL A 84 -16.82 -0.19 18.01
N LEU A 85 -16.17 -0.33 19.16
CA LEU A 85 -14.87 -1.00 19.26
C LEU A 85 -14.96 -2.47 18.83
N ALA A 86 -16.01 -3.20 19.22
CA ALA A 86 -16.17 -4.60 18.79
C ALA A 86 -16.31 -4.71 17.27
N LEU A 87 -17.12 -3.84 16.65
CA LEU A 87 -17.28 -3.79 15.19
C LEU A 87 -15.97 -3.39 14.49
N ALA A 88 -15.23 -2.44 15.06
CA ALA A 88 -13.91 -2.05 14.57
C ALA A 88 -12.91 -3.21 14.64
N THR A 89 -12.87 -3.95 15.75
CA THR A 89 -12.00 -5.13 15.92
C THR A 89 -12.34 -6.21 14.89
N THR A 90 -13.62 -6.52 14.69
CA THR A 90 -14.03 -7.47 13.64
C THR A 90 -13.61 -6.98 12.26
N GLY A 91 -13.88 -5.71 11.92
CA GLY A 91 -13.47 -5.11 10.66
C GLY A 91 -11.96 -5.18 10.43
N ALA A 92 -11.15 -4.91 11.47
CA ALA A 92 -9.70 -4.96 11.40
C ALA A 92 -9.20 -6.38 11.11
N VAL A 93 -9.70 -7.39 11.85
CA VAL A 93 -9.33 -8.80 11.63
C VAL A 93 -9.65 -9.26 10.20
N PHE A 94 -10.85 -8.94 9.71
CA PHE A 94 -11.25 -9.28 8.34
C PHE A 94 -10.38 -8.55 7.30
N ALA A 95 -10.13 -7.25 7.51
CA ALA A 95 -9.27 -6.48 6.63
C ALA A 95 -7.83 -7.03 6.60
N THR A 96 -7.26 -7.42 7.75
CA THR A 96 -5.94 -8.06 7.83
C THR A 96 -5.92 -9.41 7.10
N ALA A 97 -6.93 -10.25 7.30
CA ALA A 97 -7.00 -11.57 6.63
C ALA A 97 -7.06 -11.43 5.10
N VAL A 98 -7.93 -10.54 4.60
CA VAL A 98 -8.07 -10.28 3.16
C VAL A 98 -6.85 -9.54 2.59
N GLY A 99 -6.22 -8.66 3.37
CA GLY A 99 -4.97 -7.98 3.00
C GLY A 99 -3.79 -8.94 2.89
N TRP A 100 -3.68 -9.90 3.81
CA TRP A 100 -2.69 -10.98 3.71
C TRP A 100 -2.93 -11.84 2.46
N LEU A 101 -4.18 -12.21 2.16
CA LEU A 101 -4.52 -12.93 0.92
C LEU A 101 -4.07 -12.15 -0.31
N LEU A 102 -4.34 -10.84 -0.35
CA LEU A 102 -3.92 -9.96 -1.45
C LEU A 102 -2.39 -9.92 -1.59
N ALA A 103 -1.67 -9.75 -0.48
CA ALA A 103 -0.21 -9.68 -0.49
C ALA A 103 0.43 -11.00 -0.94
N TRP A 104 -0.06 -12.13 -0.43
CA TRP A 104 0.46 -13.46 -0.72
C TRP A 104 0.18 -13.94 -2.16
N SER A 105 -0.94 -13.51 -2.76
CA SER A 105 -1.41 -14.00 -4.06
C SER A 105 -1.22 -13.02 -5.23
N GLY A 106 -1.05 -11.72 -4.94
CA GLY A 106 -1.13 -10.63 -5.92
C GLY A 106 0.20 -10.09 -6.43
N GLY A 107 1.30 -10.83 -6.29
CA GLY A 107 2.61 -10.43 -6.81
C GLY A 107 3.30 -9.30 -6.03
N TYR A 108 2.92 -9.09 -4.77
CA TYR A 108 3.53 -8.08 -3.89
C TYR A 108 4.78 -8.62 -3.22
N LYS A 109 5.78 -7.75 -3.03
CA LYS A 109 7.04 -8.06 -2.33
C LYS A 109 7.67 -6.74 -1.82
N GLY A 110 8.59 -6.82 -0.88
CA GLY A 110 9.41 -5.68 -0.43
C GLY A 110 9.13 -5.25 1.01
N GLU A 111 10.01 -4.40 1.53
CA GLU A 111 9.99 -3.97 2.93
C GLU A 111 8.71 -3.22 3.29
N THR A 112 8.28 -2.25 2.48
CA THR A 112 7.03 -1.50 2.70
C THR A 112 5.79 -2.40 2.74
N ILE A 113 5.78 -3.48 1.93
CA ILE A 113 4.69 -4.47 1.97
C ILE A 113 4.69 -5.22 3.30
N MET A 114 5.87 -5.64 3.76
CA MET A 114 6.02 -6.32 5.05
C MET A 114 5.68 -5.40 6.23
N ASP A 115 6.09 -4.14 6.20
CA ASP A 115 5.77 -3.15 7.24
C ASP A 115 4.26 -2.90 7.33
N HIS A 116 3.59 -2.74 6.20
CA HIS A 116 2.13 -2.59 6.15
C HIS A 116 1.42 -3.86 6.64
N LEU A 117 1.89 -5.03 6.19
CA LEU A 117 1.35 -6.32 6.61
C LEU A 117 1.45 -6.50 8.13
N TRP A 118 2.64 -6.27 8.70
CA TRP A 118 2.86 -6.38 10.14
C TRP A 118 2.08 -5.33 10.91
N GLY A 119 2.00 -4.10 10.40
CA GLY A 119 1.14 -3.06 10.94
C GLY A 119 -0.32 -3.52 11.05
N GLY A 120 -0.85 -4.18 10.01
CA GLY A 120 -2.20 -4.74 10.01
C GLY A 120 -2.39 -5.85 11.05
N VAL A 121 -1.43 -6.78 11.17
CA VAL A 121 -1.46 -7.86 12.18
C VAL A 121 -1.41 -7.28 13.60
N TRP A 122 -0.50 -6.35 13.85
CA TRP A 122 -0.39 -5.67 15.15
C TRP A 122 -1.63 -4.86 15.48
N LEU A 123 -2.23 -4.18 14.50
CA LEU A 123 -3.45 -3.42 14.70
C LEU A 123 -4.61 -4.33 15.10
N SER A 124 -4.78 -5.47 14.41
CA SER A 124 -5.79 -6.48 14.75
C SER A 124 -5.60 -7.05 16.17
N ALA A 125 -4.36 -7.42 16.51
CA ALA A 125 -4.04 -7.90 17.86
C ALA A 125 -4.28 -6.81 18.93
N ALA A 126 -3.86 -5.58 18.67
CA ALA A 126 -4.07 -4.44 19.57
C ALA A 126 -5.57 -4.18 19.79
N CYS A 127 -6.40 -4.25 18.73
CA CYS A 127 -7.85 -4.08 18.85
C CYS A 127 -8.49 -5.18 19.71
N ILE A 128 -8.04 -6.44 19.59
CA ILE A 128 -8.50 -7.55 20.43
C ILE A 128 -8.11 -7.29 21.89
N VAL A 129 -6.85 -6.98 22.17
CA VAL A 129 -6.36 -6.67 23.53
C VAL A 129 -7.10 -5.47 24.12
N LEU A 130 -7.35 -4.44 23.31
CA LEU A 130 -8.10 -3.25 23.70
C LEU A 130 -9.53 -3.60 24.12
N THR A 131 -10.17 -4.58 23.49
CA THR A 131 -11.51 -5.06 23.92
C THR A 131 -11.47 -5.73 25.29
N TRP A 132 -10.38 -6.42 25.64
CA TRP A 132 -10.19 -7.02 26.96
C TRP A 132 -10.00 -5.95 28.04
N PHE A 133 -9.08 -5.00 27.78
CA PHE A 133 -8.83 -3.87 28.68
C PHE A 133 -10.11 -3.06 28.92
N ARG A 134 -10.86 -2.78 27.86
CA ARG A 134 -12.13 -2.07 27.97
C ARG A 134 -13.17 -2.83 28.79
N ARG A 135 -13.28 -4.15 28.61
CA ARG A 135 -14.21 -4.98 29.38
C ARG A 135 -13.87 -4.94 30.86
N GLY A 136 -12.59 -5.09 31.22
CA GLY A 136 -12.13 -4.98 32.61
C GLY A 136 -12.35 -3.57 33.18
N TYR A 137 -12.08 -2.53 32.38
CA TYR A 137 -12.34 -1.13 32.74
C TYR A 137 -13.83 -0.89 33.10
N MET A 138 -14.74 -1.37 32.26
CA MET A 138 -16.20 -1.23 32.47
C MET A 138 -16.75 -2.14 33.57
N ALA A 139 -16.14 -3.30 33.81
CA ALA A 139 -16.51 -4.20 34.89
C ALA A 139 -16.10 -3.69 36.27
N GLY A 140 -15.29 -2.62 36.33
CA GLY A 140 -14.75 -2.09 37.59
C GLY A 140 -13.78 -3.05 38.25
N GLU A 141 -13.16 -3.96 37.49
CA GLU A 141 -12.14 -4.86 38.00
C GLU A 141 -11.02 -4.01 38.61
N GLY A 142 -10.80 -4.15 39.92
CA GLY A 142 -9.97 -3.25 40.75
C GLY A 142 -8.48 -3.23 40.42
N TYR A 143 -8.07 -3.79 39.28
CA TYR A 143 -6.69 -3.77 38.83
C TYR A 143 -6.32 -2.40 38.28
N LEU A 144 -5.50 -1.67 39.03
CA LEU A 144 -4.99 -0.34 38.66
C LEU A 144 -4.40 -0.31 37.24
N PHE A 145 -3.75 -1.39 36.80
CA PHE A 145 -3.17 -1.50 35.46
C PHE A 145 -4.23 -1.44 34.34
N ILE A 146 -5.42 -2.02 34.54
CA ILE A 146 -6.50 -2.00 33.54
C ILE A 146 -7.04 -0.57 33.42
N ARG A 147 -7.25 0.08 34.57
CA ARG A 147 -7.83 1.42 34.63
C ARG A 147 -6.92 2.49 34.05
N LEU A 148 -5.62 2.41 34.34
CA LEU A 148 -4.63 3.35 33.81
C LEU A 148 -4.17 2.98 32.40
N GLY A 149 -4.23 1.70 32.02
CA GLY A 149 -3.72 1.22 30.74
C GLY A 149 -4.66 1.39 29.55
N TYR A 150 -5.99 1.38 29.76
CA TYR A 150 -6.95 1.39 28.66
C TYR A 150 -6.82 2.62 27.72
N MET A 151 -6.82 3.83 28.27
CA MET A 151 -6.75 5.06 27.46
C MET A 151 -5.41 5.20 26.72
N PRO A 152 -4.23 5.04 27.36
CA PRO A 152 -2.96 5.01 26.64
C PRO A 152 -2.91 3.95 25.54
N LEU A 153 -3.44 2.73 25.79
CA LEU A 153 -3.49 1.68 24.80
C LEU A 153 -4.39 2.05 23.61
N LEU A 154 -5.53 2.72 23.85
CA LEU A 154 -6.39 3.24 22.78
C LEU A 154 -5.63 4.23 21.89
N PHE A 155 -4.95 5.22 22.47
CA PHE A 155 -4.16 6.18 21.70
C PHE A 155 -2.96 5.54 20.97
N ALA A 156 -2.29 4.57 21.61
CA ALA A 156 -1.24 3.80 20.96
C ALA A 156 -1.78 2.99 19.76
N THR A 157 -3.00 2.44 19.88
CA THR A 157 -3.68 1.73 18.78
C THR A 157 -4.00 2.68 17.63
N ILE A 158 -4.44 3.92 17.91
CA ILE A 158 -4.67 4.95 16.89
C ILE A 158 -3.36 5.37 16.20
N ALA A 159 -2.28 5.52 16.96
CA ALA A 159 -0.96 5.82 16.40
C ALA A 159 -0.48 4.69 15.48
N LEU A 160 -0.62 3.44 15.91
CA LEU A 160 -0.31 2.25 15.10
C LEU A 160 -1.18 2.20 13.82
N MET A 161 -2.48 2.48 13.92
CA MET A 161 -3.38 2.57 12.76
C MET A 161 -2.91 3.66 11.79
N SER A 162 -2.50 4.83 12.30
CA SER A 162 -2.02 5.94 11.47
C SER A 162 -0.73 5.57 10.74
N TRP A 163 0.23 4.96 11.44
CA TRP A 163 1.46 4.42 10.84
C TRP A 163 1.16 3.37 9.77
N THR A 164 0.31 2.38 10.08
CA THR A 164 -0.10 1.33 9.14
C THR A 164 -0.79 1.91 7.90
N SER A 165 -1.65 2.91 8.08
CA SER A 165 -2.36 3.60 7.00
C SER A 165 -1.40 4.38 6.11
N HIS A 166 -0.39 5.03 6.69
CA HIS A 166 0.66 5.69 5.92
C HIS A 166 1.39 4.69 5.01
N GLN A 167 1.82 3.54 5.53
CA GLN A 167 2.45 2.50 4.71
C GLN A 167 1.52 2.01 3.58
N GLY A 168 0.22 1.85 3.86
CA GLY A 168 -0.79 1.54 2.84
C GLY A 168 -0.90 2.59 1.73
N SER A 169 -0.78 3.87 2.10
CA SER A 169 -0.74 4.98 1.15
C SER A 169 0.55 4.96 0.31
N VAL A 170 1.71 4.66 0.90
CA VAL A 170 2.99 4.57 0.18
C VAL A 170 2.95 3.47 -0.88
N ILE A 171 2.35 2.31 -0.56
CA ILE A 171 2.18 1.20 -1.51
C ILE A 171 1.39 1.64 -2.75
N THR A 172 0.34 2.43 -2.55
CA THR A 172 -0.64 2.77 -3.60
C THR A 172 -0.28 4.04 -4.36
N HIS A 173 0.25 5.05 -3.68
CA HIS A 173 0.44 6.40 -4.20
C HIS A 173 1.91 6.85 -4.26
N GLY A 174 2.85 6.10 -3.70
CA GLY A 174 4.25 6.51 -3.57
C GLY A 174 4.55 7.22 -2.24
N ASP A 175 5.83 7.32 -1.91
CA ASP A 175 6.35 7.91 -0.67
C ASP A 175 6.26 9.45 -0.68
N ASP A 176 6.37 10.07 -1.84
CA ASP A 176 6.32 11.51 -2.01
C ASP A 176 4.90 12.09 -2.03
N TYR A 177 3.86 11.26 -2.12
CA TYR A 177 2.48 11.68 -2.42
C TYR A 177 1.96 12.85 -1.55
N LEU A 178 2.14 12.76 -0.22
CA LEU A 178 1.71 13.81 0.72
C LEU A 178 2.54 15.08 0.61
N THR A 179 3.79 14.97 0.16
CA THR A 179 4.75 16.08 0.11
C THR A 179 4.85 16.74 -1.26
N LYS A 180 4.37 16.07 -2.31
CA LYS A 180 4.43 16.52 -3.70
C LYS A 180 3.94 17.95 -3.88
N HIS A 181 2.78 18.26 -3.31
CA HIS A 181 2.13 19.58 -3.40
C HIS A 181 2.32 20.45 -2.14
N MET A 182 3.22 20.08 -1.23
CA MET A 182 3.44 20.84 -0.01
C MET A 182 3.97 22.25 -0.32
N PRO A 183 3.38 23.33 0.27
CA PRO A 183 3.85 24.70 0.06
C PRO A 183 5.33 24.86 0.45
N ALA A 184 6.05 25.70 -0.30
CA ALA A 184 7.49 25.87 -0.11
C ALA A 184 7.88 26.29 1.33
N GLY A 185 7.09 27.18 1.94
CA GLY A 185 7.31 27.60 3.33
C GLY A 185 7.18 26.46 4.34
N LEU A 186 6.27 25.51 4.10
CA LEU A 186 6.08 24.34 4.96
C LEU A 186 7.16 23.28 4.73
N LYS A 187 7.60 23.07 3.48
CA LYS A 187 8.76 22.21 3.17
C LYS A 187 10.03 22.70 3.88
N GLN A 188 10.25 24.01 3.87
CA GLN A 188 11.37 24.65 4.56
C GLN A 188 11.27 24.53 6.09
N PHE A 189 10.08 24.71 6.66
CA PHE A 189 9.83 24.54 8.09
C PHE A 189 10.08 23.10 8.56
N LEU A 190 9.68 22.10 7.77
CA LEU A 190 9.87 20.68 8.07
C LEU A 190 11.27 20.15 7.71
N GLY A 191 12.20 21.00 7.25
CA GLY A 191 13.56 20.60 6.90
C GLY A 191 13.67 19.70 5.66
N LEU A 192 12.61 19.62 4.85
CA LEU A 192 12.61 18.86 3.60
C LEU A 192 13.37 19.67 2.54
N LYS A 193 14.56 19.21 2.15
CA LYS A 193 15.42 19.89 1.19
C LYS A 193 14.65 20.26 -0.08
N ARG A 194 14.85 21.50 -0.53
CA ARG A 194 14.26 22.07 -1.74
C ARG A 194 14.68 21.22 -2.95
N ALA A 195 13.77 20.38 -3.48
CA ALA A 195 13.79 20.09 -4.91
C ALA A 195 13.38 21.41 -5.58
N VAL A 196 14.37 22.17 -6.04
CA VAL A 196 14.16 23.34 -6.89
C VAL A 196 13.62 22.78 -8.21
N PRO A 197 12.34 22.96 -8.59
CA PRO A 197 12.00 22.82 -10.00
C PRO A 197 12.81 23.88 -10.74
N PRO A 198 13.49 23.55 -11.85
CA PRO A 198 14.23 24.55 -12.60
C PRO A 198 13.26 25.68 -12.94
N ALA A 199 13.58 26.87 -12.46
CA ALA A 199 12.87 28.07 -12.87
C ALA A 199 12.98 28.13 -14.38
N LYS A 200 11.84 28.08 -15.07
CA LYS A 200 11.74 28.32 -16.50
C LYS A 200 12.41 29.68 -16.75
N PRO A 201 13.57 29.77 -17.42
CA PRO A 201 14.20 31.06 -17.62
C PRO A 201 13.30 31.87 -18.55
N ALA A 202 12.97 33.08 -18.12
CA ALA A 202 12.39 34.09 -18.99
C ALA A 202 13.31 34.25 -20.21
N ALA A 203 12.72 34.19 -21.40
CA ALA A 203 13.41 34.35 -22.65
C ALA A 203 13.84 35.81 -22.82
N GLU A 204 15.14 36.09 -22.88
CA GLU A 204 15.72 37.35 -23.38
C GLU A 204 17.14 37.09 -23.97
N PRO A 205 17.63 37.96 -24.89
CA PRO A 205 18.05 37.53 -26.22
C PRO A 205 19.53 37.14 -26.39
N LYS A 206 19.75 36.31 -27.42
CA LYS A 206 21.05 35.79 -27.89
C LYS A 206 22.04 36.90 -28.25
N ALA A 207 23.24 36.86 -27.65
CA ALA A 207 24.49 37.27 -28.30
C ALA A 207 25.70 36.69 -27.54
N GLY A 208 26.64 36.09 -28.27
CA GLY A 208 27.98 35.77 -27.77
C GLY A 208 28.34 34.29 -27.84
N VAL A 209 29.05 33.92 -28.92
CA VAL A 209 29.63 32.59 -29.15
C VAL A 209 30.93 32.46 -28.35
N THR A 210 30.98 31.50 -27.43
CA THR A 210 32.23 30.81 -27.03
C THR A 210 31.90 29.33 -26.81
N ALA A 211 32.67 28.45 -27.44
CA ALA A 211 32.47 27.02 -27.48
C ALA A 211 32.72 26.37 -26.11
N GLU A 212 31.70 25.67 -25.60
CA GLU A 212 31.80 24.64 -24.54
C GLU A 212 31.22 23.31 -25.07
N PRO A 213 31.64 22.15 -24.52
CA PRO A 213 31.50 20.84 -25.15
C PRO A 213 30.03 20.41 -25.28
N LEU A 214 29.73 19.62 -26.31
CA LEU A 214 28.41 19.08 -26.63
C LEU A 214 27.62 18.70 -25.36
N THR A 215 26.67 19.55 -24.97
CA THR A 215 25.55 19.12 -24.14
C THR A 215 24.71 18.22 -25.03
N ALA A 216 24.60 16.95 -24.62
CA ALA A 216 23.77 15.96 -25.29
C ALA A 216 22.37 16.57 -25.53
N ALA A 217 21.83 16.34 -26.73
CA ALA A 217 20.44 16.65 -27.02
C ALA A 217 19.55 16.11 -25.87
N PRO A 218 18.45 16.78 -25.51
CA PRO A 218 17.54 16.26 -24.51
C PRO A 218 17.18 14.81 -24.86
N SER A 219 17.45 13.90 -23.92
CA SER A 219 17.16 12.48 -24.15
C SER A 219 15.66 12.30 -24.36
N LEU A 220 15.30 11.67 -25.47
CA LEU A 220 13.94 11.22 -25.74
C LEU A 220 13.40 10.38 -24.58
N TYR A 221 14.26 9.59 -23.95
CA TYR A 221 13.86 8.77 -22.82
C TYR A 221 13.47 9.62 -21.62
N ALA A 222 14.38 10.47 -21.14
CA ALA A 222 14.12 11.31 -19.97
C ALA A 222 12.88 12.22 -20.14
N GLU A 223 12.66 12.78 -21.33
CA GLU A 223 11.56 13.72 -21.55
C GLU A 223 10.22 13.06 -21.87
N LYS A 224 10.22 11.92 -22.57
CA LYS A 224 9.01 11.35 -23.17
C LYS A 224 8.74 9.93 -22.72
N ILE A 225 9.74 9.07 -22.67
CA ILE A 225 9.56 7.65 -22.33
C ILE A 225 9.43 7.45 -20.83
N ALA A 226 10.31 8.02 -20.01
CA ALA A 226 10.27 7.85 -18.56
C ALA A 226 8.93 8.29 -17.94
N PRO A 227 8.33 9.45 -18.29
CA PRO A 227 6.99 9.80 -17.81
C PRO A 227 5.89 8.85 -18.28
N LEU A 228 6.04 8.25 -19.47
CA LEU A 228 5.10 7.28 -20.03
C LEU A 228 5.21 5.94 -19.29
N MET A 229 6.42 5.48 -18.98
CA MET A 229 6.67 4.29 -18.16
C MET A 229 6.16 4.48 -16.74
N GLU A 230 6.41 5.65 -16.13
CA GLU A 230 5.90 5.99 -14.80
C GLU A 230 4.37 5.88 -14.72
N LYS A 231 3.70 6.42 -15.75
CA LYS A 231 2.24 6.44 -15.82
C LYS A 231 1.62 5.06 -16.05
N ASN A 232 2.21 4.24 -16.93
CA ASN A 232 1.55 3.04 -17.47
C ASN A 232 2.15 1.72 -16.95
N CYS A 233 3.41 1.72 -16.52
CA CYS A 233 4.17 0.49 -16.24
C CYS A 233 4.58 0.38 -14.76
N VAL A 234 5.09 1.46 -14.18
CA VAL A 234 5.70 1.46 -12.82
C VAL A 234 4.70 1.02 -11.74
N ALA A 235 3.40 1.25 -11.91
CA ALA A 235 2.39 0.81 -10.95
C ALA A 235 2.44 -0.71 -10.62
N CYS A 236 2.87 -1.55 -11.58
CA CYS A 236 2.98 -3.01 -11.44
C CYS A 236 4.42 -3.55 -11.53
N HIS A 237 5.39 -2.69 -11.87
CA HIS A 237 6.80 -3.03 -12.06
C HIS A 237 7.71 -2.12 -11.21
N LYS A 238 7.48 -2.14 -9.88
CA LYS A 238 8.15 -1.29 -8.89
C LYS A 238 8.59 -2.10 -7.67
N PRO A 239 9.40 -1.57 -6.73
CA PRO A 239 9.88 -2.35 -5.59
C PRO A 239 8.78 -3.08 -4.80
N SER A 240 7.60 -2.45 -4.68
CA SER A 240 6.47 -2.98 -3.90
C SER A 240 5.59 -3.99 -4.65
N LYS A 241 5.69 -4.07 -5.98
CA LYS A 241 4.96 -5.02 -6.83
C LYS A 241 5.79 -5.28 -8.08
N ILE A 242 6.27 -6.52 -8.23
CA ILE A 242 7.25 -6.90 -9.25
C ILE A 242 6.64 -7.98 -10.14
N LYS A 243 5.66 -7.61 -10.99
CA LYS A 243 5.04 -8.57 -11.90
C LYS A 243 6.08 -9.07 -12.92
N GLY A 244 6.12 -10.39 -13.13
CA GLY A 244 7.05 -11.04 -14.05
C GLY A 244 8.53 -10.80 -13.73
N GLY A 245 8.87 -10.53 -12.46
CA GLY A 245 10.25 -10.25 -12.04
C GLY A 245 10.82 -8.91 -12.56
N LEU A 246 10.02 -8.12 -13.28
CA LEU A 246 10.48 -6.93 -13.99
C LEU A 246 10.31 -5.65 -13.16
N ARG A 247 11.36 -4.82 -13.15
CA ARG A 247 11.40 -3.47 -12.54
C ARG A 247 11.56 -2.42 -13.63
N MET A 248 10.75 -1.37 -13.60
CA MET A 248 10.73 -0.33 -14.64
C MET A 248 10.78 1.10 -14.07
N ASP A 249 11.05 1.23 -12.76
CA ASP A 249 11.16 2.52 -12.08
C ASP A 249 12.52 3.22 -12.30
N THR A 250 13.52 2.50 -12.83
CA THR A 250 14.76 3.11 -13.34
C THR A 250 15.11 2.54 -14.71
N TYR A 251 15.92 3.29 -15.48
CA TYR A 251 16.38 2.86 -16.80
C TYR A 251 17.22 1.59 -16.72
N GLU A 252 18.12 1.50 -15.75
CA GLU A 252 19.04 0.38 -15.58
C GLU A 252 18.27 -0.91 -15.31
N LEU A 253 17.27 -0.84 -14.42
CA LEU A 253 16.42 -1.99 -14.08
C LEU A 253 15.50 -2.40 -15.24
N LEU A 254 14.99 -1.43 -16.00
CA LEU A 254 14.24 -1.70 -17.22
C LEU A 254 15.10 -2.50 -18.22
N MET A 255 16.36 -2.13 -18.39
CA MET A 255 17.28 -2.80 -19.33
C MET A 255 17.81 -4.14 -18.79
N GLU A 256 17.90 -4.32 -17.47
CA GLU A 256 18.24 -5.60 -16.82
C GLU A 256 17.19 -6.68 -17.12
N GLY A 257 15.91 -6.30 -17.02
CA GLY A 257 14.78 -7.15 -17.35
C GLY A 257 14.22 -7.97 -16.20
N GLY A 258 13.43 -9.00 -16.53
CA GLY A 258 12.71 -9.82 -15.56
C GLY A 258 12.78 -11.31 -15.86
N ASP A 259 11.77 -12.06 -15.42
CA ASP A 259 11.72 -13.52 -15.57
C ASP A 259 11.73 -13.98 -17.05
N SER A 260 11.28 -13.12 -17.96
CA SER A 260 11.28 -13.36 -19.42
C SER A 260 12.54 -12.84 -20.14
N GLY A 261 13.54 -12.35 -19.40
CA GLY A 261 14.74 -11.73 -19.95
C GLY A 261 14.60 -10.22 -20.21
N PRO A 262 15.49 -9.63 -21.03
CA PRO A 262 15.49 -8.20 -21.31
C PRO A 262 14.23 -7.77 -22.08
N PRO A 263 13.44 -6.82 -21.57
CA PRO A 263 12.19 -6.39 -22.19
C PRO A 263 12.43 -5.51 -23.43
N VAL A 264 13.62 -4.91 -23.54
CA VAL A 264 13.99 -3.99 -24.61
C VAL A 264 15.29 -4.46 -25.23
N ILE A 265 15.27 -4.65 -26.55
CA ILE A 265 16.46 -4.92 -27.37
C ILE A 265 16.66 -3.72 -28.30
N ALA A 266 17.72 -2.95 -28.03
CA ALA A 266 18.07 -1.76 -28.79
C ALA A 266 18.12 -2.04 -30.30
N GLY A 267 17.39 -1.23 -31.08
CA GLY A 267 17.32 -1.33 -32.53
C GLY A 267 16.40 -2.42 -33.09
N SER A 268 15.63 -3.14 -32.25
CA SER A 268 14.76 -4.22 -32.72
C SER A 268 13.42 -4.30 -31.97
N LEU A 269 12.34 -3.92 -32.64
CA LEU A 269 10.97 -4.09 -32.12
C LEU A 269 10.59 -5.57 -32.00
N GLU A 270 10.93 -6.39 -33.00
CA GLU A 270 10.57 -7.81 -33.04
C GLU A 270 11.18 -8.61 -31.89
N LYS A 271 12.38 -8.22 -31.44
CA LYS A 271 13.07 -8.86 -30.32
C LYS A 271 12.76 -8.22 -28.97
N SER A 272 12.02 -7.10 -28.94
CA SER A 272 11.66 -6.40 -27.72
C SER A 272 10.33 -6.90 -27.18
N ASP A 273 10.38 -7.69 -26.10
CA ASP A 273 9.20 -8.23 -25.41
C ASP A 273 8.23 -7.11 -24.97
N LEU A 274 8.76 -5.95 -24.56
CA LEU A 274 7.98 -4.76 -24.23
C LEU A 274 7.07 -4.33 -25.39
N TYR A 275 7.62 -4.25 -26.60
CA TYR A 275 6.84 -3.84 -27.76
C TYR A 275 5.82 -4.90 -28.18
N ARG A 276 6.19 -6.19 -28.10
CA ARG A 276 5.24 -7.29 -28.32
C ARG A 276 4.04 -7.17 -27.39
N ARG A 277 4.26 -7.12 -26.07
CA ARG A 277 3.18 -7.14 -25.06
C ARG A 277 2.21 -5.96 -25.15
N ILE A 278 2.69 -4.76 -25.49
CA ILE A 278 1.82 -3.57 -25.63
C ILE A 278 1.04 -3.53 -26.94
N THR A 279 1.34 -4.42 -27.89
CA THR A 279 0.68 -4.52 -29.20
C THR A 279 -0.18 -5.78 -29.36
N LEU A 280 -0.19 -6.67 -28.36
CA LEU A 280 -1.07 -7.82 -28.32
C LEU A 280 -2.55 -7.38 -28.22
N PRO A 281 -3.49 -8.26 -28.64
CA PRO A 281 -4.91 -8.08 -28.34
C PRO A 281 -5.15 -7.92 -26.84
N THR A 282 -6.10 -7.06 -26.44
CA THR A 282 -6.36 -6.76 -25.03
C THR A 282 -6.91 -7.94 -24.22
N ASP A 283 -7.39 -8.98 -24.90
CA ASP A 283 -7.86 -10.24 -24.32
C ASP A 283 -6.77 -11.31 -24.19
N ASP A 284 -5.55 -11.04 -24.68
CA ASP A 284 -4.40 -11.91 -24.53
C ASP A 284 -3.86 -11.88 -23.09
N GLU A 285 -3.46 -13.03 -22.54
CA GLU A 285 -2.95 -13.14 -21.17
C GLU A 285 -1.59 -12.44 -20.99
N GLU A 286 -0.80 -12.29 -22.05
CA GLU A 286 0.50 -11.61 -22.02
C GLU A 286 0.38 -10.11 -22.29
N PHE A 287 -0.80 -9.61 -22.68
CA PHE A 287 -1.05 -8.21 -22.96
C PHE A 287 -0.70 -7.33 -21.76
N MET A 288 -0.05 -6.20 -22.04
CA MET A 288 0.22 -5.18 -21.04
C MET A 288 -0.27 -3.82 -21.56
N PRO A 289 -0.90 -2.97 -20.70
CA PRO A 289 -1.06 -3.13 -19.25
C PRO A 289 -2.17 -4.12 -18.83
N THR A 290 -1.95 -4.86 -17.74
CA THR A 290 -2.94 -5.81 -17.16
C THR A 290 -3.88 -5.14 -16.13
N ASP A 291 -4.72 -5.94 -15.45
CA ASP A 291 -5.58 -5.52 -14.34
C ASP A 291 -6.63 -4.45 -14.72
N GLY A 292 -7.12 -4.47 -15.97
CA GLY A 292 -8.13 -3.53 -16.47
C GLY A 292 -7.62 -2.10 -16.66
N LYS A 293 -6.29 -1.91 -16.65
CA LYS A 293 -5.66 -0.64 -17.02
C LYS A 293 -5.88 -0.37 -18.52
N PRO A 294 -6.08 0.89 -18.91
CA PRO A 294 -6.32 1.23 -20.31
C PRO A 294 -5.10 0.87 -21.16
N ALA A 295 -5.35 0.41 -22.38
CA ALA A 295 -4.31 0.21 -23.39
C ALA A 295 -3.60 1.55 -23.70
N LEU A 296 -2.33 1.46 -24.08
CA LEU A 296 -1.58 2.63 -24.51
C LEU A 296 -2.22 3.22 -25.78
N LYS A 297 -2.18 4.55 -25.89
CA LYS A 297 -2.61 5.23 -27.11
C LYS A 297 -1.66 4.88 -28.27
N PRO A 298 -2.13 4.89 -29.53
CA PRO A 298 -1.27 4.65 -30.68
C PRO A 298 -0.02 5.55 -30.72
N ASP A 299 -0.15 6.82 -30.32
CA ASP A 299 0.99 7.76 -30.23
C ASP A 299 1.99 7.38 -29.12
N GLU A 300 1.51 6.85 -28.00
CA GLU A 300 2.35 6.37 -26.90
C GLU A 300 3.14 5.11 -27.33
N ILE A 301 2.48 4.18 -28.05
CA ILE A 301 3.14 2.99 -28.62
C ILE A 301 4.17 3.39 -29.67
N LYS A 302 3.83 4.34 -30.55
CA LYS A 302 4.74 4.85 -31.59
C LYS A 302 5.99 5.48 -30.98
N LEU A 303 5.83 6.27 -29.94
CA LEU A 303 6.94 6.92 -29.23
C LEU A 303 7.90 5.88 -28.61
N ILE A 304 7.36 4.82 -28.01
CA ILE A 304 8.16 3.69 -27.51
C ILE A 304 8.91 3.03 -28.67
N ALA A 305 8.24 2.76 -29.79
CA ALA A 305 8.87 2.15 -30.95
C ALA A 305 10.04 2.98 -31.50
N GLU A 306 9.85 4.29 -31.63
CA GLU A 306 10.89 5.21 -32.08
C GLU A 306 12.10 5.20 -31.14
N TRP A 307 11.87 5.20 -29.83
CA TRP A 307 12.94 5.12 -28.86
C TRP A 307 13.71 3.80 -28.92
N ILE A 308 13.03 2.66 -29.02
CA ILE A 308 13.67 1.34 -29.17
C ILE A 308 14.52 1.31 -30.45
N MET A 309 13.95 1.77 -31.57
CA MET A 309 14.66 1.80 -32.86
C MET A 309 15.83 2.78 -32.88
N ALA A 310 15.76 3.87 -32.10
CA ALA A 310 16.86 4.82 -31.91
C ALA A 310 17.98 4.30 -30.99
N GLY A 311 17.95 3.02 -30.62
CA GLY A 311 18.99 2.38 -29.81
C GLY A 311 18.70 2.40 -28.31
N ALA A 312 17.47 2.71 -27.90
CA ALA A 312 16.98 2.64 -26.53
C ALA A 312 17.85 3.40 -25.51
N GLN A 313 18.41 4.56 -25.87
CA GLN A 313 19.31 5.35 -25.02
C GLN A 313 18.57 5.99 -23.82
N PRO A 314 19.23 6.18 -22.66
CA PRO A 314 18.66 6.81 -21.45
C PRO A 314 18.47 8.31 -21.60
#